data_AF-A0A945NKC4-F1
#
_entry.id   AF-A0A945NKC4-F1
#
_cell.length_a   1.000
_cell.length_b   1.000
_cell.length_c   1.000
_cell.angle_alpha   90.00
_cell.angle_beta   90.00
_cell.angle_gamma   90.00
#
_symmetry.space_group_name_H-M   'P 1'
#
loop_
_entity.id
_entity.type
_entity.pdbx_description
1 polymer ?
#
loop_
_entity_poly.entity_id
_entity_poly.type
_entity_poly.pdbx_seq_one_letter_code
_entity_poly.pdbx_strand_id
1 'polypeptide(L)'
;MKYNVLTIFPDIITSYCNESILGRAQKNKYIAVNAVNLRDFAQDQRKTIDDTPYGGGAGMVMKPEPIYDALKSIDAIPFAKAPGLTKVKKIFSGDVKKKKRTILLSPRGRTFTQAVARNWANLDSLTIICGRYEGVDQRVADHMVDEEISIGDYVLAGGELGALVIIEAVARLIPGVLGNPESLSEETFSVTKSVIKKENGMTLMEAEYPQYTKPESFMGWAVPAVLRSGNHHEIREWRSQKSIKKNLTK
;
A
#
# COMPACT_ATOMS: atom_id res chain seq x y z
N MET A 1 -3.31 13.49 -4.81
CA MET A 1 -2.23 12.49 -4.62
C MET A 1 -1.85 11.88 -5.97
N LYS A 2 -0.55 11.75 -6.28
CA LYS A 2 -0.07 11.03 -7.48
C LYS A 2 0.63 9.72 -7.10
N TYR A 3 0.23 8.63 -7.73
CA TYR A 3 0.93 7.35 -7.65
C TYR A 3 1.73 7.12 -8.92
N ASN A 4 3.01 6.80 -8.79
CA ASN A 4 3.82 6.28 -9.89
C ASN A 4 4.17 4.82 -9.58
N VAL A 5 3.96 3.91 -10.51
CA VAL A 5 4.29 2.49 -10.33
C VAL A 5 5.27 2.08 -11.42
N LEU A 6 6.52 1.81 -11.03
CA LEU A 6 7.56 1.31 -11.92
C LEU A 6 7.43 -0.21 -11.96
N THR A 7 7.08 -0.74 -13.14
CA THR A 7 6.83 -2.16 -13.35
C THR A 7 7.16 -2.55 -14.78
N ILE A 8 7.31 -3.84 -15.03
CA ILE A 8 7.37 -4.40 -16.39
C ILE A 8 5.97 -4.87 -16.86
N PHE A 9 4.93 -4.77 -16.04
CA PHE A 9 3.55 -5.14 -16.36
C PHE A 9 2.58 -3.99 -16.05
N PRO A 10 2.63 -2.87 -16.80
CA PRO A 10 1.81 -1.69 -16.51
C PRO A 10 0.30 -1.99 -16.56
N ASP A 11 -0.12 -2.91 -17.42
CA ASP A 11 -1.55 -3.24 -17.59
C ASP A 11 -2.20 -3.85 -16.34
N ILE A 12 -1.43 -4.55 -15.49
CA ILE A 12 -1.93 -5.05 -14.21
C ILE A 12 -2.36 -3.88 -13.32
N ILE A 13 -1.56 -2.81 -13.32
CA ILE A 13 -1.79 -1.64 -12.49
C ILE A 13 -2.96 -0.83 -13.02
N THR A 14 -2.96 -0.52 -14.33
CA THR A 14 -3.99 0.31 -14.95
C THR A 14 -5.34 -0.39 -14.95
N SER A 15 -5.40 -1.70 -15.23
CA SER A 15 -6.65 -2.46 -15.23
C SER A 15 -7.34 -2.42 -13.87
N TYR A 16 -6.60 -2.63 -12.77
CA TYR A 16 -7.19 -2.56 -11.44
C TYR A 16 -7.57 -1.13 -11.04
N CYS A 17 -6.67 -0.17 -11.26
CA CYS A 17 -6.86 1.19 -10.76
C CYS A 17 -7.95 1.98 -11.51
N ASN A 18 -8.33 1.54 -12.71
CA ASN A 18 -9.39 2.17 -13.49
C ASN A 18 -10.80 1.72 -13.08
N GLU A 19 -10.91 0.74 -12.19
CA GLU A 19 -12.17 0.19 -11.73
C GLU A 19 -12.65 0.79 -10.40
N SER A 20 -13.96 0.67 -10.15
CA SER A 20 -14.61 0.94 -8.86
C SER A 20 -14.20 2.28 -8.21
N ILE A 21 -13.83 2.28 -6.93
CA ILE A 21 -13.50 3.46 -6.13
C ILE A 21 -12.29 4.20 -6.69
N LEU A 22 -11.24 3.49 -7.11
CA LEU A 22 -10.02 4.09 -7.65
C LEU A 22 -10.30 4.76 -9.00
N GLY A 23 -11.06 4.10 -9.88
CA GLY A 23 -11.49 4.68 -11.16
C GLY A 23 -12.30 5.96 -10.98
N ARG A 24 -13.26 5.97 -10.05
CA ARG A 24 -14.04 7.19 -9.72
C ARG A 24 -13.14 8.28 -9.13
N ALA A 25 -12.22 7.92 -8.23
CA ALA A 25 -11.29 8.86 -7.63
C ALA A 25 -10.37 9.53 -8.66
N GLN A 26 -9.92 8.77 -9.68
CA GLN A 26 -9.17 9.31 -10.80
C GLN A 26 -10.01 10.25 -11.66
N LYS A 27 -11.24 9.85 -12.04
CA LYS A 27 -12.18 10.70 -12.81
C LYS A 27 -12.47 12.03 -12.11
N ASN A 28 -12.62 11.99 -10.80
CA ASN A 28 -12.86 13.16 -9.95
C ASN A 28 -11.56 13.90 -9.54
N LYS A 29 -10.40 13.49 -10.05
CA LYS A 29 -9.09 14.12 -9.83
C LYS A 29 -8.60 14.14 -8.38
N TYR A 30 -9.13 13.28 -7.51
CA TYR A 30 -8.61 13.11 -6.14
C TYR A 30 -7.26 12.39 -6.14
N ILE A 31 -7.11 11.43 -7.05
CA ILE A 31 -5.86 10.68 -7.26
C ILE A 31 -5.50 10.64 -8.75
N ALA A 32 -4.25 10.35 -9.05
CA ALA A 32 -3.80 10.00 -10.40
C ALA A 32 -2.84 8.81 -10.31
N VAL A 33 -3.04 7.78 -11.14
CA VAL A 33 -2.15 6.62 -11.20
C VAL A 33 -1.40 6.62 -12.52
N ASN A 34 -0.07 6.55 -12.43
CA ASN A 34 0.85 6.52 -13.56
C ASN A 34 1.65 5.20 -13.52
N ALA A 35 1.33 4.27 -14.42
CA ALA A 35 2.09 3.03 -14.57
C ALA A 35 3.25 3.27 -15.56
N VAL A 36 4.48 3.17 -15.06
CA VAL A 36 5.71 3.41 -15.83
C VAL A 36 6.32 2.07 -16.21
N ASN A 37 6.38 1.79 -17.50
CA ASN A 37 6.98 0.57 -18.01
C ASN A 37 8.51 0.67 -18.01
N LEU A 38 9.17 -0.11 -17.15
CA LEU A 38 10.64 -0.11 -17.03
C LEU A 38 11.34 -0.53 -18.33
N ARG A 39 10.67 -1.28 -19.20
CA ARG A 39 11.23 -1.68 -20.50
C ARG A 39 11.46 -0.50 -21.46
N ASP A 40 10.80 0.62 -21.24
CA ASP A 40 10.99 1.83 -22.05
C ASP A 40 12.26 2.60 -21.66
N PHE A 41 12.92 2.21 -20.57
CA PHE A 41 14.17 2.77 -20.06
C PHE A 41 15.37 1.81 -20.21
N ALA A 42 15.16 0.70 -20.92
CA ALA A 42 16.25 -0.21 -21.24
C ALA A 42 17.25 0.44 -22.21
N GLN A 43 18.53 0.13 -22.04
CA GLN A 43 19.64 0.73 -22.80
C GLN A 43 19.95 -0.03 -24.10
N ASP A 44 19.21 -1.08 -24.42
CA ASP A 44 19.38 -1.91 -25.60
C ASP A 44 18.08 -2.07 -26.41
N GLN A 45 18.21 -2.51 -27.67
CA GLN A 45 17.09 -2.68 -28.60
C GLN A 45 16.12 -3.80 -28.19
N ARG A 46 16.56 -4.76 -27.37
CA ARG A 46 15.74 -5.90 -26.90
C ARG A 46 14.91 -5.54 -25.67
N LYS A 47 15.08 -4.31 -25.16
CA LYS A 47 14.43 -3.80 -23.96
C LYS A 47 14.76 -4.64 -22.71
N THR A 48 16.00 -5.09 -22.58
CA THR A 48 16.45 -5.91 -21.45
C THR A 48 16.45 -5.10 -20.14
N ILE A 49 15.86 -5.65 -19.09
CA ILE A 49 15.71 -4.99 -17.77
C ILE A 49 16.30 -5.82 -16.61
N ASP A 50 16.88 -6.96 -16.91
CA ASP A 50 17.44 -7.93 -15.98
C ASP A 50 18.72 -8.55 -16.51
N ASP A 51 19.55 -9.07 -15.62
CA ASP A 51 20.77 -9.82 -15.96
C ASP A 51 21.05 -10.89 -14.90
N THR A 52 22.01 -11.77 -15.17
CA THR A 52 22.48 -12.77 -14.21
C THR A 52 23.12 -12.12 -12.97
N PRO A 53 22.94 -12.70 -11.77
CA PRO A 53 23.54 -12.15 -10.55
C PRO A 53 25.06 -12.34 -10.53
N TYR A 54 25.79 -11.30 -10.14
CA TYR A 54 27.19 -11.46 -9.72
C TYR A 54 27.29 -12.43 -8.54
N GLY A 55 28.31 -13.31 -8.57
CA GLY A 55 28.48 -14.39 -7.60
C GLY A 55 27.79 -15.71 -7.99
N GLY A 56 27.06 -15.73 -9.12
CA GLY A 56 26.32 -16.90 -9.58
C GLY A 56 25.01 -17.11 -8.81
N GLY A 57 24.29 -18.17 -9.15
CA GLY A 57 22.95 -18.46 -8.62
C GLY A 57 21.94 -18.70 -9.75
N ALA A 58 20.74 -19.14 -9.37
CA ALA A 58 19.64 -19.28 -10.31
C ALA A 58 18.93 -17.94 -10.51
N GLY A 59 18.22 -17.81 -11.63
CA GLY A 59 17.36 -16.66 -11.91
C GLY A 59 18.09 -15.41 -12.40
N MET A 60 17.37 -14.30 -12.40
CA MET A 60 17.81 -13.00 -12.94
C MET A 60 17.57 -11.91 -11.89
N VAL A 61 18.35 -10.83 -11.97
CA VAL A 61 18.22 -9.64 -11.10
C VAL A 61 17.96 -8.43 -11.97
N MET A 62 16.98 -7.61 -11.57
CA MET A 62 16.66 -6.39 -12.32
C MET A 62 17.82 -5.40 -12.27
N LYS A 63 18.16 -4.87 -13.43
CA LYS A 63 19.26 -3.91 -13.63
C LYS A 63 18.95 -2.56 -12.98
N PRO A 64 19.95 -1.88 -12.39
CA PRO A 64 19.74 -0.59 -11.74
C PRO A 64 19.52 0.56 -12.73
N GLU A 65 20.08 0.51 -13.95
CA GLU A 65 20.06 1.63 -14.90
C GLU A 65 18.63 1.97 -15.38
N PRO A 66 17.80 1.01 -15.85
CA PRO A 66 16.44 1.32 -16.27
C PRO A 66 15.57 1.88 -15.14
N ILE A 67 15.80 1.42 -13.90
CA ILE A 67 15.10 1.91 -12.72
C ILE A 67 15.52 3.35 -12.40
N TYR A 68 16.82 3.63 -12.44
CA TYR A 68 17.36 4.98 -12.23
C TYR A 68 16.79 5.97 -13.25
N ASP A 69 16.84 5.63 -14.54
CA ASP A 69 16.36 6.49 -15.61
C ASP A 69 14.84 6.72 -15.52
N ALA A 70 14.08 5.67 -15.19
CA ALA A 70 12.65 5.79 -14.93
C ALA A 70 12.37 6.74 -13.76
N LEU A 71 13.02 6.57 -12.61
CA LEU A 71 12.85 7.45 -11.44
C LEU A 71 13.24 8.90 -11.75
N LYS A 72 14.34 9.09 -12.48
CA LYS A 72 14.82 10.42 -12.90
C LYS A 72 13.79 11.11 -13.81
N SER A 73 13.20 10.38 -14.75
CA SER A 73 12.22 10.93 -15.70
C SER A 73 10.96 11.50 -15.05
N ILE A 74 10.62 11.02 -13.85
CA ILE A 74 9.43 11.45 -13.09
C ILE A 74 9.77 12.26 -11.82
N ASP A 75 11.02 12.72 -11.67
CA ASP A 75 11.49 13.45 -10.48
C ASP A 75 11.15 12.71 -9.17
N ALA A 76 11.45 11.41 -9.14
CA ALA A 76 11.16 10.50 -8.02
C ALA A 76 12.42 9.94 -7.34
N ILE A 77 13.62 10.40 -7.70
CA ILE A 77 14.81 10.13 -6.89
C ILE A 77 14.69 10.98 -5.62
N PRO A 78 14.81 10.38 -4.41
CA PRO A 78 14.75 11.14 -3.17
C PRO A 78 15.75 12.31 -3.17
N PHE A 79 15.28 13.52 -2.84
CA PHE A 79 16.07 14.74 -2.92
C PHE A 79 17.39 14.66 -2.14
N ALA A 80 17.38 13.99 -0.98
CA ALA A 80 18.58 13.78 -0.17
C ALA A 80 19.68 12.93 -0.86
N LYS A 81 19.37 12.28 -1.98
CA LYS A 81 20.27 11.34 -2.66
C LYS A 81 20.78 11.86 -4.01
N ALA A 82 20.34 13.03 -4.50
CA ALA A 82 20.82 13.62 -5.76
C ALA A 82 21.82 14.78 -5.53
N PRO A 83 22.80 15.05 -6.44
CA PRO A 83 23.60 14.19 -7.33
C PRO A 83 24.97 13.81 -6.69
N GLY A 84 25.39 12.54 -6.84
CA GLY A 84 26.64 11.96 -6.27
C GLY A 84 26.43 10.72 -5.36
N LEU A 85 25.18 10.44 -5.01
CA LEU A 85 24.63 9.22 -4.38
C LEU A 85 25.45 8.56 -3.24
N THR A 86 25.65 9.28 -2.14
CA THR A 86 26.07 8.69 -0.85
C THR A 86 24.88 8.13 -0.04
N LYS A 87 25.11 7.08 0.76
CA LYS A 87 24.08 6.50 1.66
C LYS A 87 23.72 7.51 2.76
N VAL A 88 22.52 8.10 2.70
CA VAL A 88 22.04 9.01 3.75
C VAL A 88 21.32 8.22 4.84
N LYS A 89 21.77 8.35 6.10
CA LYS A 89 21.01 7.85 7.26
C LYS A 89 19.66 8.57 7.28
N LYS A 90 18.56 7.81 7.47
CA LYS A 90 17.17 8.28 7.51
C LYS A 90 17.00 9.56 8.36
N ILE A 91 17.18 10.72 7.76
CA ILE A 91 16.91 12.00 8.40
C ILE A 91 15.82 12.66 7.58
N PHE A 92 14.57 12.32 7.89
CA PHE A 92 13.44 13.19 7.57
C PHE A 92 13.45 14.31 8.62
N SER A 93 14.32 15.30 8.45
CA SER A 93 14.28 16.55 9.22
C SER A 93 14.40 17.73 8.24
N GLY A 94 13.26 18.24 7.80
CA GLY A 94 13.22 19.48 7.04
C GLY A 94 11.87 19.74 6.37
N ASP A 95 11.48 21.01 6.33
CA ASP A 95 10.34 21.57 5.59
C ASP A 95 10.50 21.40 4.07
N VAL A 96 10.44 20.16 3.59
CA VAL A 96 10.45 19.88 2.16
C VAL A 96 9.05 20.21 1.62
N LYS A 97 8.96 21.30 0.84
CA LYS A 97 7.73 21.78 0.17
C LYS A 97 7.01 20.74 -0.72
N LYS A 98 7.63 19.58 -1.00
CA LYS A 98 7.03 18.46 -1.77
C LYS A 98 7.08 17.19 -0.92
N LYS A 99 5.93 16.72 -0.44
CA LYS A 99 5.79 15.48 0.34
C LYS A 99 5.83 14.27 -0.61
N LYS A 100 7.01 13.94 -1.14
CA LYS A 100 7.21 12.78 -2.02
C LYS A 100 7.80 11.61 -1.25
N ARG A 101 7.52 10.39 -1.71
CA ARG A 101 8.19 9.19 -1.21
C ARG A 101 8.35 8.15 -2.32
N THR A 102 9.51 7.49 -2.34
CA THR A 102 9.85 6.41 -3.28
C THR A 102 10.18 5.15 -2.49
N ILE A 103 9.43 4.07 -2.74
CA ILE A 103 9.58 2.80 -2.05
C ILE A 103 9.94 1.67 -3.00
N LEU A 104 10.69 0.68 -2.50
CA LEU A 104 10.89 -0.60 -3.17
C LEU A 104 10.06 -1.68 -2.46
N LEU A 105 9.27 -2.43 -3.23
CA LEU A 105 8.57 -3.59 -2.69
C LEU A 105 9.51 -4.78 -2.57
N SER A 106 9.63 -5.30 -1.35
CA SER A 106 10.58 -6.35 -0.99
C SER A 106 10.10 -7.03 0.29
N PRO A 107 10.11 -8.38 0.36
CA PRO A 107 9.74 -9.09 1.59
C PRO A 107 10.71 -8.81 2.76
N ARG A 108 11.91 -8.29 2.47
CA ARG A 108 12.91 -7.86 3.47
C ARG A 108 12.59 -6.48 4.09
N GLY A 109 11.67 -5.74 3.47
CA GLY A 109 11.26 -4.41 3.92
C GLY A 109 10.44 -4.45 5.21
N ARG A 110 10.24 -3.28 5.82
CA ARG A 110 9.33 -3.19 6.97
C ARG A 110 7.89 -3.45 6.53
N THR A 111 7.10 -4.09 7.39
CA THR A 111 5.71 -4.43 7.07
C THR A 111 4.84 -3.18 6.92
N PHE A 112 4.05 -3.13 5.86
CA PHE A 112 3.02 -2.13 5.62
C PHE A 112 1.87 -2.32 6.60
N THR A 113 1.38 -1.21 7.17
CA THR A 113 0.27 -1.23 8.14
C THR A 113 -0.68 -0.06 7.88
N GLN A 114 -1.87 -0.11 8.46
CA GLN A 114 -2.84 0.99 8.34
C GLN A 114 -2.29 2.33 8.87
N ALA A 115 -1.41 2.31 9.87
CA ALA A 115 -0.74 3.52 10.35
C ALA A 115 0.19 4.12 9.28
N VAL A 116 0.89 3.28 8.52
CA VAL A 116 1.70 3.71 7.38
C VAL A 116 0.80 4.28 6.28
N ALA A 117 -0.32 3.62 5.98
CA ALA A 117 -1.28 4.11 4.99
C ALA A 117 -1.79 5.53 5.32
N ARG A 118 -2.13 5.80 6.58
CA ARG A 118 -2.55 7.14 7.05
C ARG A 118 -1.46 8.18 6.90
N ASN A 119 -0.23 7.84 7.25
CA ASN A 119 0.90 8.75 7.07
C ASN A 119 1.04 9.10 5.58
N TRP A 120 1.04 8.08 4.72
CA TRP A 120 1.23 8.27 3.29
C TRP A 120 0.06 8.94 2.57
N ALA A 121 -1.16 8.90 3.12
CA ALA A 121 -2.30 9.64 2.57
C ALA A 121 -2.09 11.16 2.56
N ASN A 122 -1.14 11.67 3.35
CA ASN A 122 -0.76 13.08 3.40
C ASN A 122 0.36 13.46 2.42
N LEU A 123 0.87 12.52 1.60
CA LEU A 123 1.88 12.79 0.58
C LEU A 123 1.26 13.48 -0.64
N ASP A 124 2.10 14.18 -1.40
CA ASP A 124 1.74 14.68 -2.72
C ASP A 124 1.91 13.57 -3.78
N SER A 125 2.96 12.76 -3.62
CA SER A 125 3.29 11.67 -4.53
C SER A 125 3.90 10.47 -3.81
N LEU A 126 3.47 9.27 -4.21
CA LEU A 126 4.06 7.99 -3.81
C LEU A 126 4.52 7.24 -5.07
N THR A 127 5.83 6.97 -5.16
CA THR A 127 6.43 6.16 -6.22
C THR A 127 6.75 4.78 -5.68
N ILE A 128 6.31 3.74 -6.38
CA ILE A 128 6.42 2.34 -5.96
C ILE A 128 7.18 1.57 -7.04
N ILE A 129 8.28 0.92 -6.66
CA ILE A 129 9.06 0.06 -7.55
C ILE A 129 8.64 -1.40 -7.31
N CYS A 130 8.15 -2.04 -8.35
CA CYS A 130 7.76 -3.45 -8.32
C CYS A 130 8.94 -4.33 -8.75
N GLY A 131 9.56 -5.03 -7.80
CA GLY A 131 10.55 -6.06 -8.10
C GLY A 131 9.95 -7.26 -8.82
N ARG A 132 10.77 -7.95 -9.61
CA ARG A 132 10.50 -9.21 -10.32
C ARG A 132 11.75 -10.11 -10.26
N TYR A 133 11.63 -11.31 -10.80
CA TYR A 133 12.72 -12.29 -10.83
C TYR A 133 13.22 -12.59 -9.40
N GLU A 134 14.53 -12.73 -9.17
CA GLU A 134 15.10 -12.89 -7.83
C GLU A 134 15.14 -11.57 -7.03
N GLY A 135 14.87 -10.45 -7.70
CA GLY A 135 14.78 -9.14 -7.07
C GLY A 135 15.42 -8.05 -7.91
N VAL A 136 15.83 -6.99 -7.21
CA VAL A 136 16.41 -5.79 -7.79
C VAL A 136 17.83 -5.63 -7.28
N ASP A 137 18.72 -5.10 -8.12
CA ASP A 137 20.08 -4.75 -7.72
C ASP A 137 20.08 -3.93 -6.41
N GLN A 138 20.87 -4.38 -5.43
CA GLN A 138 20.89 -3.82 -4.07
C GLN A 138 21.22 -2.32 -4.04
N ARG A 139 21.94 -1.79 -5.05
CA ARG A 139 22.25 -0.36 -5.16
C ARG A 139 20.99 0.49 -5.32
N VAL A 140 19.90 -0.07 -5.86
CA VAL A 140 18.60 0.61 -5.93
C VAL A 140 18.04 0.83 -4.52
N ALA A 141 18.03 -0.21 -3.69
CA ALA A 141 17.57 -0.11 -2.30
C ALA A 141 18.43 0.86 -1.47
N ASP A 142 19.75 0.81 -1.66
CA ASP A 142 20.69 1.62 -0.90
C ASP A 142 20.66 3.09 -1.31
N HIS A 143 20.57 3.39 -2.60
CA HIS A 143 20.82 4.73 -3.14
C HIS A 143 19.64 5.38 -3.86
N MET A 144 18.62 4.64 -4.29
CA MET A 144 17.57 5.20 -5.18
C MET A 144 16.19 5.29 -4.53
N VAL A 145 15.97 4.66 -3.37
CA VAL A 145 14.67 4.67 -2.67
C VAL A 145 14.78 5.23 -1.25
N ASP A 146 13.66 5.66 -0.67
CA ASP A 146 13.58 6.07 0.73
C ASP A 146 13.57 4.86 1.67
N GLU A 147 12.88 3.79 1.27
CA GLU A 147 12.70 2.60 2.09
C GLU A 147 12.22 1.37 1.30
N GLU A 148 12.50 0.19 1.84
CA GLU A 148 11.91 -1.08 1.42
C GLU A 148 10.65 -1.39 2.24
N ILE A 149 9.62 -1.92 1.58
CA ILE A 149 8.32 -2.21 2.17
C ILE A 149 7.89 -3.64 1.82
N SER A 150 7.50 -4.39 2.84
CA SER A 150 6.85 -5.69 2.72
C SER A 150 5.35 -5.55 2.95
N ILE A 151 4.54 -6.31 2.24
CA ILE A 151 3.09 -6.41 2.50
C ILE A 151 2.71 -7.60 3.40
N GLY A 152 3.68 -8.44 3.77
CA GLY A 152 3.47 -9.58 4.65
C GLY A 152 4.58 -10.64 4.58
N ASP A 153 4.51 -11.63 5.47
CA ASP A 153 5.51 -12.70 5.62
C ASP A 153 5.28 -13.83 4.60
N TYR A 154 5.31 -13.49 3.32
CA TYR A 154 5.13 -14.42 2.20
C TYR A 154 5.81 -13.88 0.94
N VAL A 155 5.99 -14.75 -0.06
CA VAL A 155 6.67 -14.42 -1.32
C VAL A 155 5.65 -14.38 -2.46
N LEU A 156 5.77 -13.37 -3.33
CA LEU A 156 4.96 -13.20 -4.53
C LEU A 156 5.87 -13.24 -5.77
N ALA A 157 5.28 -13.51 -6.94
CA ALA A 157 5.99 -13.47 -8.21
C ALA A 157 6.46 -12.07 -8.64
N GLY A 158 5.98 -11.01 -7.97
CA GLY A 158 6.31 -9.62 -8.27
C GLY A 158 5.65 -8.64 -7.32
N GLY A 159 6.11 -7.39 -7.37
CA GLY A 159 5.61 -6.31 -6.52
C GLY A 159 4.24 -5.75 -6.88
N GLU A 160 3.67 -6.07 -8.06
CA GLU A 160 2.48 -5.37 -8.58
C GLU A 160 1.26 -5.51 -7.67
N LEU A 161 1.01 -6.71 -7.12
CA LEU A 161 -0.07 -6.90 -6.17
C LEU A 161 0.16 -6.11 -4.88
N GLY A 162 1.41 -6.03 -4.42
CA GLY A 162 1.77 -5.19 -3.27
C GLY A 162 1.56 -3.70 -3.53
N ALA A 163 1.85 -3.24 -4.75
CA ALA A 163 1.59 -1.87 -5.16
C ALA A 163 0.09 -1.57 -5.15
N LEU A 164 -0.73 -2.47 -5.69
CA LEU A 164 -2.20 -2.34 -5.68
C LEU A 164 -2.77 -2.30 -4.25
N VAL A 165 -2.31 -3.19 -3.37
CA VAL A 165 -2.70 -3.20 -1.95
C VAL A 165 -2.40 -1.86 -1.28
N ILE A 166 -1.20 -1.32 -1.51
CA ILE A 166 -0.79 -0.03 -0.93
C ILE A 166 -1.62 1.12 -1.53
N ILE A 167 -1.76 1.19 -2.85
CA ILE A 167 -2.52 2.24 -3.52
C ILE A 167 -3.96 2.25 -3.01
N GLU A 168 -4.60 1.10 -2.93
CA GLU A 168 -5.98 1.02 -2.46
C GLU A 168 -6.12 1.43 -1.00
N ALA A 169 -5.26 0.92 -0.11
CA ALA A 169 -5.29 1.26 1.31
C ALA A 169 -5.05 2.76 1.56
N VAL A 170 -4.11 3.37 0.84
CA VAL A 170 -3.80 4.81 0.97
C VAL A 170 -4.89 5.66 0.33
N ALA A 171 -5.38 5.30 -0.87
CA ALA A 171 -6.36 6.09 -1.59
C ALA A 171 -7.68 6.22 -0.83
N ARG A 172 -8.14 5.16 -0.16
CA ARG A 172 -9.37 5.18 0.67
C ARG A 172 -9.33 6.23 1.78
N LEU A 173 -8.13 6.62 2.23
CA LEU A 173 -7.92 7.61 3.29
C LEU A 173 -7.85 9.05 2.77
N ILE A 174 -7.85 9.26 1.45
CA ILE A 174 -7.80 10.59 0.84
C ILE A 174 -9.21 11.21 0.85
N PRO A 175 -9.37 12.45 1.34
CA PRO A 175 -10.66 13.14 1.31
C PRO A 175 -11.28 13.18 -0.09
N GLY A 176 -12.56 12.81 -0.19
CA GLY A 176 -13.31 12.76 -1.44
C GLY A 176 -13.25 11.42 -2.20
N VAL A 177 -12.37 10.49 -1.82
CA VAL A 177 -12.30 9.17 -2.48
C VAL A 177 -13.44 8.24 -2.06
N LEU A 178 -13.76 8.19 -0.76
CA LEU A 178 -14.89 7.42 -0.24
C LEU A 178 -16.19 8.24 -0.27
N GLY A 179 -17.30 7.57 -0.53
CA GLY A 179 -18.62 8.18 -0.57
C GLY A 179 -19.17 8.56 0.81
N ASN A 180 -18.95 7.73 1.83
CA ASN A 180 -19.30 8.03 3.22
C ASN A 180 -18.04 8.00 4.11
N PRO A 181 -17.57 9.15 4.61
CA PRO A 181 -16.44 9.22 5.55
C PRO A 181 -16.66 8.45 6.85
N GLU A 182 -17.91 8.27 7.30
CA GLU A 182 -18.24 7.53 8.54
C GLU A 182 -17.78 6.07 8.47
N SER A 183 -17.73 5.48 7.27
CA SER A 183 -17.22 4.11 7.07
C SER A 183 -15.79 3.94 7.58
N LEU A 184 -14.94 4.98 7.48
CA LEU A 184 -13.56 4.93 8.00
C LEU A 184 -13.50 4.84 9.53
N SER A 185 -14.52 5.32 10.23
CA SER A 185 -14.57 5.32 11.70
C SER A 185 -14.97 3.96 12.29
N GLU A 186 -15.71 3.14 11.53
CA GLU A 186 -16.20 1.83 11.98
C GLU A 186 -15.28 0.66 11.55
N GLU A 187 -14.29 0.91 10.70
CA GLU A 187 -13.36 -0.11 10.20
C GLU A 187 -12.47 -0.73 11.28
N THR A 188 -12.15 -2.01 11.11
CA THR A 188 -11.31 -2.81 12.02
C THR A 188 -10.04 -2.09 12.50
N PHE A 189 -9.30 -1.42 11.61
CA PHE A 189 -8.04 -0.78 11.99
C PHE A 189 -8.16 0.71 12.32
N SER A 190 -9.38 1.26 12.46
CA SER A 190 -9.59 2.70 12.68
C SER A 190 -8.95 3.21 13.98
N VAL A 191 -8.59 4.51 14.02
CA VAL A 191 -8.01 5.15 15.21
C VAL A 191 -8.97 5.23 16.39
N THR A 192 -10.28 5.15 16.12
CA THR A 192 -11.35 5.17 17.11
C THR A 192 -11.55 3.82 17.81
N LYS A 193 -10.98 2.73 17.30
CA LYS A 193 -11.12 1.40 17.91
C LYS A 193 -10.12 1.19 19.04
N SER A 194 -10.60 0.64 20.14
CA SER A 194 -9.80 0.48 21.35
C SER A 194 -8.70 -0.56 21.14
N VAL A 195 -7.46 -0.14 21.32
CA VAL A 195 -6.33 -1.06 21.50
C VAL A 195 -6.21 -1.37 22.98
N ILE A 196 -6.55 -2.60 23.37
CA ILE A 196 -6.45 -3.04 24.75
C ILE A 196 -5.10 -3.71 24.92
N LYS A 197 -4.19 -3.03 25.63
CA LYS A 197 -2.96 -3.66 26.15
C LYS A 197 -3.30 -4.43 27.42
N LYS A 198 -3.03 -5.73 27.42
CA LYS A 198 -3.14 -6.56 28.63
C LYS A 198 -1.81 -6.59 29.38
N GLU A 199 -1.88 -6.80 30.70
CA GLU A 199 -0.71 -6.90 31.58
C GLU A 199 0.27 -8.01 31.19
N ASN A 200 -0.22 -9.05 30.50
CA ASN A 200 0.59 -10.16 29.97
C ASN A 200 1.30 -9.84 28.64
N GLY A 201 1.36 -8.56 28.22
CA GLY A 201 2.00 -8.12 26.99
C GLY A 201 1.18 -8.32 25.71
N MET A 202 -0.01 -8.95 25.79
CA MET A 202 -0.88 -9.11 24.62
C MET A 202 -1.51 -7.78 24.21
N THR A 203 -1.52 -7.51 22.91
CA THR A 203 -2.26 -6.38 22.33
C THR A 203 -3.50 -6.90 21.61
N LEU A 204 -4.69 -6.50 22.07
CA LEU A 204 -5.96 -6.82 21.42
C LEU A 204 -6.50 -5.59 20.68
N MET A 205 -7.13 -5.82 19.53
CA MET A 205 -7.84 -4.78 18.80
C MET A 205 -9.26 -5.24 18.47
N GLU A 206 -10.20 -4.32 18.54
CA GLU A 206 -11.58 -4.56 18.14
C GLU A 206 -11.66 -4.70 16.62
N ALA A 207 -12.03 -5.89 16.14
CA ALA A 207 -12.42 -6.10 14.75
C ALA A 207 -13.86 -5.60 14.54
N GLU A 208 -14.20 -5.32 13.28
CA GLU A 208 -15.57 -4.96 12.92
C GLU A 208 -16.57 -6.05 13.30
N TYR A 209 -17.75 -5.61 13.73
CA TYR A 209 -18.86 -6.49 14.08
C TYR A 209 -19.42 -7.16 12.82
N PRO A 210 -20.06 -8.33 12.95
CA PRO A 210 -20.66 -8.99 11.79
C PRO A 210 -21.79 -8.15 11.20
N GLN A 211 -21.78 -8.02 9.87
CA GLN A 211 -22.75 -7.25 9.10
C GLN A 211 -23.83 -8.20 8.54
N TYR A 212 -25.07 -7.72 8.48
CA TYR A 212 -26.21 -8.44 7.92
C TYR A 212 -26.95 -7.53 6.93
N THR A 213 -27.52 -8.10 5.89
CA THR A 213 -28.37 -7.38 4.92
C THR A 213 -29.62 -8.19 4.61
N LYS A 214 -30.53 -7.63 3.83
CA LYS A 214 -31.74 -8.31 3.37
C LYS A 214 -31.37 -9.54 2.52
N PRO A 215 -32.17 -10.62 2.54
CA PRO A 215 -33.44 -10.78 3.25
C PRO A 215 -33.28 -11.07 4.75
N GLU A 216 -34.37 -10.92 5.53
CA GLU A 216 -34.36 -11.17 6.98
C GLU A 216 -34.02 -12.62 7.35
N SER A 217 -34.45 -13.59 6.53
CA SER A 217 -34.14 -15.01 6.72
C SER A 217 -33.65 -15.58 5.40
N PHE A 218 -32.50 -16.25 5.46
CA PHE A 218 -31.94 -16.98 4.33
C PHE A 218 -31.70 -18.41 4.75
N MET A 219 -32.42 -19.37 4.15
CA MET A 219 -32.32 -20.80 4.51
C MET A 219 -32.57 -21.11 5.99
N GLY A 220 -33.42 -20.33 6.66
CA GLY A 220 -33.68 -20.44 8.10
C GLY A 220 -32.67 -19.72 8.99
N TRP A 221 -31.63 -19.09 8.42
CA TRP A 221 -30.70 -18.24 9.16
C TRP A 221 -31.26 -16.83 9.26
N ALA A 222 -31.82 -16.51 10.42
CA ALA A 222 -32.41 -15.21 10.68
C ALA A 222 -31.37 -14.16 11.06
N VAL A 223 -31.55 -12.94 10.56
CA VAL A 223 -30.85 -11.75 11.06
C VAL A 223 -31.19 -11.53 12.54
N PRO A 224 -30.20 -11.26 13.42
CA PRO A 224 -30.43 -11.00 14.84
C PRO A 224 -31.56 -10.00 15.08
N ALA A 225 -32.52 -10.34 15.94
CA ALA A 225 -33.71 -9.51 16.18
C ALA A 225 -33.37 -8.07 16.60
N VAL A 226 -32.31 -7.88 17.39
CA VAL A 226 -31.82 -6.54 17.79
C VAL A 226 -31.46 -5.65 16.60
N LEU A 227 -30.92 -6.21 15.51
CA LEU A 227 -30.60 -5.46 14.28
C LEU A 227 -31.85 -5.09 13.48
N ARG A 228 -33.00 -5.66 13.81
CA ARG A 228 -34.31 -5.41 13.18
C ARG A 228 -35.23 -4.55 14.04
N SER A 229 -34.80 -4.20 15.26
CA SER A 229 -35.61 -3.47 16.24
C SER A 229 -35.78 -1.98 15.92
N GLY A 230 -34.87 -1.40 15.13
CA GLY A 230 -34.76 0.06 14.96
C GLY A 230 -34.21 0.80 16.19
N ASN A 231 -33.92 0.10 17.29
CA ASN A 231 -33.37 0.70 18.50
C ASN A 231 -31.87 0.97 18.33
N HIS A 232 -31.53 2.21 17.97
CA HIS A 232 -30.14 2.63 17.75
C HIS A 232 -29.22 2.41 18.97
N HIS A 233 -29.75 2.48 20.19
CA HIS A 233 -28.94 2.23 21.40
C HIS A 233 -28.57 0.75 21.50
N GLU A 234 -29.57 -0.14 21.47
CA GLU A 234 -29.34 -1.60 21.55
C GLU A 234 -28.51 -2.13 20.38
N ILE A 235 -28.69 -1.56 19.18
CA ILE A 235 -27.87 -1.90 18.01
C ILE A 235 -26.40 -1.53 18.25
N ARG A 236 -26.12 -0.34 18.79
CA ARG A 236 -24.74 0.08 19.10
C ARG A 236 -24.11 -0.81 20.17
N GLU A 237 -24.85 -1.13 21.24
CA GLU A 237 -24.38 -2.04 22.28
C GLU A 237 -24.09 -3.44 21.73
N TRP A 238 -24.99 -3.99 20.92
CA TRP A 238 -24.79 -5.28 20.27
C TRP A 238 -23.56 -5.27 19.36
N ARG A 239 -23.37 -4.22 18.55
CA ARG A 239 -22.19 -4.05 17.68
C ARG A 239 -20.89 -4.02 18.48
N SER A 240 -20.88 -3.29 19.59
CA SER A 240 -19.73 -3.26 20.50
C SER A 240 -19.45 -4.64 21.10
N GLN A 241 -20.48 -5.33 21.60
CA GLN A 241 -20.35 -6.67 22.18
C GLN A 241 -19.89 -7.74 21.17
N LYS A 242 -20.31 -7.64 19.90
CA LYS A 242 -19.97 -8.59 18.84
C LYS A 242 -18.68 -8.27 18.08
N SER A 243 -18.06 -7.13 18.35
CA SER A 243 -16.72 -6.84 17.85
C SER A 243 -15.72 -7.87 18.38
N ILE A 244 -15.01 -8.56 17.48
CA ILE A 244 -14.06 -9.62 17.87
C ILE A 244 -12.79 -8.97 18.43
N LYS A 245 -12.30 -9.41 19.59
CA LYS A 245 -10.98 -9.00 20.09
C LYS A 245 -9.89 -9.81 19.38
N LYS A 246 -9.27 -9.23 18.35
CA LYS A 246 -8.19 -9.86 17.58
C LYS A 246 -6.86 -9.66 18.30
N ASN A 247 -6.08 -10.74 18.45
CA ASN A 247 -4.70 -10.66 18.92
C ASN A 247 -3.80 -10.07 17.83
N LEU A 248 -3.08 -8.99 18.16
CA LEU A 248 -2.12 -8.32 17.27
C LEU A 248 -0.67 -8.74 17.55
N THR A 249 -0.42 -9.43 18.65
CA THR A 249 0.90 -9.98 19.00
C THR A 249 1.13 -11.27 18.21
N LYS A 250 2.09 -11.25 17.28
CA LYS A 250 2.81 -12.45 16.80
C LYS A 250 4.04 -12.62 17.68
#